data_AF-A0A6I9PXY6-F1
#
_entry.id   AF-A0A6I9PXY6-F1
#
_cell.length_a   1.000
_cell.length_b   1.000
_cell.length_c   1.000
_cell.angle_alpha   90.00
_cell.angle_beta   90.00
_cell.angle_gamma   90.00
#
_symmetry.space_group_name_H-M   'P 1'
#
loop_
_entity.id
_entity.type
_entity.pdbx_description
1 polymer ?
#
loop_
_entity_poly.entity_id
_entity_poly.type
_entity_poly.pdbx_seq_one_letter_code
_entity_poly.pdbx_strand_id
1 'polypeptide(L)'
;MELFEMCPVCQRVCDVQTRRMGTFLSVEQLCPHCQFSRLWNSQPIVRSTPAGNLQLSTSVYVNGESFFKLEKVLKAINLQLFEYDTFLRHAKMFIEPAIVSNFKTSQEMMLRRLSEEDKIIPGGDLWADSPGHSERSGSHTTMDLKINNVVDIPLFKSDEVGGSCQMEKEGLERGLALLQEHGCLDDLMALIFDENFVDPAPFKEEILKVTITEDLCAQDERPVKEEVIESFVTQVKTEAF
;
A
#
# COMPACT_ATOMS: atom_id res chain seq x y z
N MET A 1 4.28 -2.61 -42.07
CA MET A 1 3.99 -4.07 -42.10
C MET A 1 4.70 -4.73 -43.27
N GLU A 2 5.02 -3.98 -44.32
CA GLU A 2 5.91 -4.30 -45.47
C GLU A 2 7.04 -5.31 -45.20
N LEU A 3 7.76 -5.22 -44.08
CA LEU A 3 8.83 -6.16 -43.73
C LEU A 3 8.38 -7.63 -43.63
N PHE A 4 7.10 -7.88 -43.33
CA PHE A 4 6.54 -9.23 -43.16
C PHE A 4 5.65 -9.66 -44.34
N GLU A 5 5.40 -8.79 -45.32
CA GLU A 5 4.51 -9.09 -46.44
C GLU A 5 5.14 -10.07 -47.45
N MET A 6 6.48 -10.09 -47.52
CA MET A 6 7.23 -10.92 -48.46
C MET A 6 7.96 -12.06 -47.75
N CYS A 7 7.88 -13.26 -48.33
CA CYS A 7 8.59 -14.43 -47.82
C CYS A 7 10.10 -14.24 -48.01
N PRO A 8 10.92 -14.38 -46.95
CA PRO A 8 12.37 -14.26 -47.06
C PRO A 8 13.01 -15.38 -47.90
N VAL A 9 12.30 -16.50 -48.10
CA VAL A 9 12.79 -17.68 -48.84
C VAL A 9 12.41 -17.62 -50.32
N CYS A 10 11.12 -17.46 -50.63
CA CYS A 10 10.62 -17.55 -52.01
C CYS A 10 10.21 -16.22 -52.63
N GLN A 11 10.33 -15.10 -51.90
CA GLN A 11 9.99 -13.75 -52.37
C GLN A 11 8.56 -13.62 -52.90
N ARG A 12 7.63 -14.41 -52.36
CA ARG A 12 6.19 -14.31 -52.65
C ARG A 12 5.45 -13.74 -51.45
N VAL A 13 4.24 -13.25 -51.71
CA VAL A 13 3.34 -12.70 -50.69
C VAL A 13 3.05 -13.78 -49.62
N CYS A 14 3.13 -13.36 -48.36
CA CYS A 14 2.77 -14.15 -47.19
C CYS A 14 1.44 -13.70 -46.62
N ASP A 15 0.74 -14.63 -45.98
CA ASP A 15 -0.37 -14.33 -45.08
C ASP A 15 0.22 -13.82 -43.76
N VAL A 16 -0.17 -12.61 -43.36
CA VAL A 16 0.34 -11.96 -42.14
C VAL A 16 -0.81 -11.70 -41.18
N GLN A 17 -0.73 -12.28 -40.00
CA GLN A 17 -1.64 -12.01 -38.90
C GLN A 17 -0.92 -11.20 -37.83
N THR A 18 -1.61 -10.19 -37.29
CA THR A 18 -1.08 -9.40 -36.18
C THR A 18 -1.98 -9.49 -34.97
N ARG A 19 -1.36 -9.63 -33.80
CA ARG A 19 -2.03 -9.54 -32.52
C ARG A 19 -1.43 -8.41 -31.71
N ARG A 20 -2.28 -7.60 -31.09
CA ARG A 20 -1.86 -6.51 -30.21
C ARG A 20 -2.44 -6.68 -28.80
N MET A 21 -1.65 -6.36 -27.78
CA MET A 21 -2.07 -6.41 -26.39
C MET A 21 -1.40 -5.28 -25.57
N GLY A 22 -2.07 -4.14 -25.44
CA GLY A 22 -1.45 -2.95 -24.85
C GLY A 22 -0.25 -2.52 -25.70
N THR A 23 0.96 -2.52 -25.11
CA THR A 23 2.20 -2.17 -25.83
C THR A 23 2.79 -3.32 -26.66
N PHE A 24 2.23 -4.53 -26.54
CA PHE A 24 2.71 -5.73 -27.24
C PHE A 24 2.21 -5.81 -28.68
N LEU A 25 3.11 -6.16 -29.60
CA LEU A 25 2.80 -6.52 -30.98
C LEU A 25 3.40 -7.90 -31.28
N SER A 26 2.57 -8.81 -31.76
CA SER A 26 2.98 -10.09 -32.32
C SER A 26 2.59 -10.15 -33.78
N VAL A 27 3.49 -10.70 -34.60
CA VAL A 27 3.31 -10.87 -36.04
C VAL A 27 3.58 -12.33 -36.37
N GLU A 28 2.56 -13.00 -36.88
CA GLU A 28 2.64 -14.33 -37.44
C GLU A 28 2.63 -14.22 -38.97
N GLN A 29 3.69 -14.71 -39.59
CA GLN A 29 3.88 -14.70 -41.04
C GLN A 29 3.86 -16.15 -41.53
N LEU A 30 2.99 -16.46 -42.49
CA LEU A 30 2.88 -17.77 -43.11
C LEU A 30 2.98 -17.64 -44.64
N CYS A 31 3.86 -18.41 -45.27
CA CYS A 31 3.95 -18.47 -46.72
C CYS A 31 3.19 -19.69 -47.26
N PRO A 32 2.12 -19.51 -48.06
CA PRO A 32 1.34 -20.62 -48.59
C PRO A 32 2.10 -21.46 -49.63
N HIS A 33 3.16 -20.90 -50.23
CA HIS A 33 3.90 -21.55 -51.32
C HIS A 33 5.04 -22.47 -50.86
N CYS A 34 5.77 -22.09 -49.81
CA CYS A 34 6.94 -22.84 -49.34
C CYS A 34 6.84 -23.31 -47.88
N GLN A 35 5.67 -23.11 -47.25
CA GLN A 35 5.40 -23.47 -45.86
C GLN A 35 6.32 -22.80 -44.83
N PHE A 36 7.02 -21.73 -45.21
CA PHE A 36 7.77 -20.90 -44.27
C PHE A 36 6.81 -20.27 -43.25
N SER A 37 7.14 -20.39 -41.96
CA SER A 37 6.43 -19.72 -40.88
C SER A 37 7.40 -18.96 -39.98
N ARG A 38 6.95 -17.81 -39.49
CA ARG A 38 7.69 -16.99 -38.53
C ARG A 38 6.74 -16.32 -37.56
N LEU A 39 7.05 -16.47 -36.27
CA LEU A 39 6.46 -15.67 -35.21
C LEU A 39 7.48 -14.64 -34.74
N TRP A 40 7.10 -13.37 -34.76
CA TRP A 40 7.90 -12.28 -34.23
C TRP A 40 7.13 -11.51 -33.17
N ASN A 41 7.79 -11.23 -32.04
CA ASN A 41 7.21 -10.51 -30.91
C ASN A 41 8.03 -9.25 -30.64
N SER A 42 7.37 -8.12 -30.39
CA SER A 42 8.04 -6.85 -30.08
C SER A 42 8.73 -6.85 -28.72
N GLN A 43 8.29 -7.71 -27.82
CA GLN A 43 8.82 -7.85 -26.46
C GLN A 43 8.57 -9.28 -25.94
N PRO A 44 9.37 -9.75 -24.96
CA PRO A 44 9.13 -11.04 -24.34
C PRO A 44 7.82 -11.06 -23.56
N ILE A 45 7.27 -12.26 -23.40
CA ILE A 45 6.12 -12.53 -22.54
C ILE A 45 6.66 -13.17 -21.26
N VAL A 46 6.42 -12.53 -20.11
CA VAL A 46 6.77 -13.08 -18.80
C VAL A 46 5.52 -13.73 -18.23
N ARG A 47 5.57 -15.06 -18.08
CA ARG A 47 4.39 -15.89 -17.78
C ARG A 47 3.33 -15.73 -18.87
N SER A 48 2.31 -14.92 -18.61
CA SER A 48 1.21 -14.64 -19.54
C SER A 48 1.05 -13.15 -19.83
N THR A 49 2.02 -12.33 -19.42
CA THR A 49 1.96 -10.87 -19.49
C THR A 49 3.11 -10.34 -20.34
N PRO A 50 2.87 -9.47 -21.33
CA PRO A 50 3.93 -8.83 -22.06
C PRO A 50 4.82 -7.98 -21.14
N ALA A 51 6.14 -8.11 -21.26
CA ALA A 51 7.09 -7.50 -20.32
C ALA A 51 6.93 -5.98 -20.20
N GLY A 52 6.78 -5.27 -21.32
CA GLY A 52 6.58 -3.81 -21.31
C GLY A 52 5.26 -3.37 -20.69
N ASN A 53 4.20 -4.20 -20.73
CA ASN A 53 2.95 -3.88 -20.03
C ASN A 53 3.16 -3.91 -18.51
N LEU A 54 3.87 -4.92 -18.02
CA LEU A 54 4.19 -5.04 -16.60
C LEU A 54 5.14 -3.92 -16.16
N GLN A 55 6.21 -3.67 -16.90
CA GLN A 55 7.17 -2.60 -16.61
C GLN A 55 6.49 -1.23 -16.53
N LEU A 56 5.62 -0.89 -17.50
CA LEU A 56 4.92 0.38 -17.49
C LEU A 56 3.95 0.48 -16.30
N SER A 57 3.27 -0.61 -15.95
CA SER A 57 2.41 -0.65 -14.76
C SER A 57 3.21 -0.44 -13.47
N THR A 58 4.36 -1.11 -13.34
CA THR A 58 5.27 -0.95 -12.20
C THR A 58 5.78 0.48 -12.10
N SER A 59 6.21 1.08 -13.20
CA SER A 59 6.69 2.47 -13.22
C SER A 59 5.61 3.46 -12.80
N VAL A 60 4.37 3.28 -13.24
CA VAL A 60 3.27 4.16 -12.83
C VAL A 60 2.96 3.98 -11.35
N TYR A 61 2.88 2.73 -10.88
CA TYR A 61 2.48 2.41 -9.51
C TYR A 61 3.51 2.88 -8.48
N VAL A 62 4.79 2.55 -8.69
CA VAL A 62 5.86 2.86 -7.72
C VAL A 62 6.15 4.35 -7.64
N ASN A 63 5.99 5.09 -8.75
CA ASN A 63 6.19 6.55 -8.74
C ASN A 63 4.96 7.34 -8.27
N GLY A 64 3.86 6.67 -7.88
CA GLY A 64 2.62 7.34 -7.49
C GLY A 64 1.97 8.16 -8.62
N GLU A 65 2.26 7.80 -9.87
CA GLU A 65 1.79 8.53 -11.04
C GLU A 65 0.35 8.16 -11.39
N SER A 66 -0.37 9.10 -12.01
CA SER A 66 -1.74 8.84 -12.44
C SER A 66 -1.76 8.05 -13.75
N PHE A 67 -2.29 6.82 -13.69
CA PHE A 67 -2.55 6.01 -14.88
C PHE A 67 -3.35 6.78 -15.94
N PHE A 68 -4.39 7.51 -15.54
CA PHE A 68 -5.22 8.28 -16.46
C PHE A 68 -4.46 9.46 -17.11
N LYS A 69 -3.51 10.07 -16.40
CA LYS A 69 -2.63 11.09 -17.00
C LYS A 69 -1.73 10.46 -18.06
N LEU A 70 -1.07 9.33 -17.74
CA LEU A 70 -0.26 8.59 -18.70
C LEU A 70 -1.09 8.17 -19.93
N GLU A 71 -2.28 7.62 -19.71
CA GLU A 71 -3.17 7.17 -20.77
C GLU A 71 -3.53 8.33 -21.72
N LYS A 72 -3.86 9.51 -21.19
CA LYS A 72 -4.13 10.71 -22.01
C LYS A 72 -2.92 11.12 -22.86
N VAL A 73 -1.72 11.10 -22.27
CA VAL A 73 -0.47 11.44 -22.98
C VAL A 73 -0.22 10.43 -24.11
N LEU A 74 -0.30 9.13 -23.84
CA LEU A 74 -0.07 8.09 -24.84
C LEU A 74 -1.11 8.12 -25.97
N LYS A 75 -2.39 8.37 -25.64
CA LYS A 75 -3.45 8.56 -26.63
C LYS A 75 -3.17 9.79 -27.53
N ALA A 76 -2.67 10.89 -26.97
CA ALA A 76 -2.36 12.10 -27.74
C ALA A 76 -1.26 11.89 -28.79
N ILE A 77 -0.35 10.94 -28.57
CA ILE A 77 0.71 10.56 -29.53
C ILE A 77 0.40 9.26 -30.29
N ASN A 78 -0.86 8.80 -30.27
CA ASN A 78 -1.34 7.59 -30.95
C ASN A 78 -0.61 6.29 -30.54
N LEU A 79 -0.17 6.19 -29.29
CA LEU A 79 0.37 4.96 -28.73
C LEU A 79 -0.74 4.14 -28.04
N GLN A 80 -0.73 2.83 -28.27
CA GLN A 80 -1.65 1.91 -27.60
C GLN A 80 -1.15 1.58 -26.19
N LEU A 81 -2.10 1.59 -25.25
CA LEU A 81 -1.92 1.18 -23.86
C LEU A 81 -2.95 0.10 -23.52
N PHE A 82 -2.66 -0.72 -22.52
CA PHE A 82 -3.63 -1.61 -21.91
C PHE A 82 -4.66 -0.81 -21.08
N GLU A 83 -5.79 -1.43 -20.75
CA GLU A 83 -6.86 -0.79 -19.99
C GLU A 83 -6.55 -0.67 -18.49
N TYR A 84 -7.27 0.22 -17.80
CA TYR A 84 -7.11 0.44 -16.36
C TYR A 84 -7.33 -0.83 -15.52
N ASP A 85 -8.26 -1.70 -15.89
CA ASP A 85 -8.47 -2.98 -15.20
C ASP A 85 -7.24 -3.90 -15.31
N THR A 86 -6.50 -3.81 -16.41
CA THR A 86 -5.24 -4.53 -16.59
C THR A 86 -4.14 -3.94 -15.72
N PHE A 87 -4.07 -2.62 -15.59
CA PHE A 87 -3.18 -1.95 -14.62
C PHE A 87 -3.47 -2.42 -13.18
N LEU A 88 -4.73 -2.43 -12.76
CA LEU A 88 -5.13 -2.88 -11.41
C LEU A 88 -4.81 -4.35 -11.16
N ARG A 89 -4.99 -5.22 -12.17
CA ARG A 89 -4.56 -6.62 -12.08
C ARG A 89 -3.05 -6.73 -11.92
N HIS A 90 -2.27 -5.95 -12.65
CA HIS A 90 -0.82 -5.95 -12.48
C HIS A 90 -0.40 -5.50 -11.09
N ALA A 91 -1.04 -4.46 -10.56
CA ALA A 91 -0.84 -3.98 -9.18
C ALA A 91 -1.04 -5.11 -8.18
N LYS A 92 -2.25 -5.71 -8.16
CA LYS A 92 -2.63 -6.74 -7.19
C LYS A 92 -1.86 -8.04 -7.31
N MET A 93 -1.55 -8.47 -8.53
CA MET A 93 -0.96 -9.80 -8.76
C MET A 93 0.57 -9.83 -8.70
N PHE A 94 1.24 -8.71 -9.02
CA PHE A 94 2.68 -8.70 -9.18
C PHE A 94 3.35 -7.59 -8.36
N ILE A 95 2.84 -6.36 -8.42
CA ILE A 95 3.54 -5.19 -7.87
C ILE A 95 3.39 -5.15 -6.35
N GLU A 96 2.17 -5.19 -5.83
CA GLU A 96 1.88 -5.16 -4.39
C GLU A 96 2.55 -6.33 -3.64
N PRO A 97 2.45 -7.60 -4.09
CA PRO A 97 3.14 -8.69 -3.43
C PRO A 97 4.66 -8.53 -3.43
N ALA A 98 5.25 -7.99 -4.51
CA ALA A 98 6.69 -7.77 -4.59
C ALA A 98 7.14 -6.67 -3.63
N ILE A 99 6.38 -5.57 -3.52
CA ILE A 99 6.65 -4.50 -2.54
C ILE A 99 6.58 -5.04 -1.12
N VAL A 100 5.51 -5.75 -0.77
CA VAL A 100 5.32 -6.34 0.56
C VAL A 100 6.44 -7.32 0.90
N SER A 101 6.79 -8.21 -0.04
CA SER A 101 7.89 -9.16 0.15
C SER A 101 9.22 -8.45 0.38
N ASN A 102 9.53 -7.42 -0.41
CA ASN A 102 10.78 -6.66 -0.26
C ASN A 102 10.82 -5.88 1.06
N PHE A 103 9.70 -5.27 1.45
CA PHE A 103 9.59 -4.58 2.73
C PHE A 103 9.78 -5.53 3.90
N LYS A 104 9.06 -6.66 3.95
CA LYS A 104 9.19 -7.67 5.01
C LYS A 104 10.61 -8.22 5.13
N THR A 105 11.24 -8.53 3.99
CA THR A 105 12.64 -9.01 3.99
C THR A 105 13.58 -7.94 4.58
N SER A 106 13.37 -6.67 4.24
CA SER A 106 14.17 -5.56 4.77
C SER A 106 13.91 -5.32 6.26
N GLN A 107 12.66 -5.43 6.69
CA GLN A 107 12.23 -5.33 8.08
C GLN A 107 12.83 -6.45 8.93
N GLU A 108 12.78 -7.71 8.49
CA GLU A 108 13.39 -8.84 9.19
C GLU A 108 14.91 -8.65 9.37
N MET A 109 15.61 -8.15 8.34
CA MET A 109 17.03 -7.83 8.46
C MET A 109 17.29 -6.70 9.46
N MET A 110 16.41 -5.70 9.50
CA MET A 110 16.51 -4.59 10.46
C MET A 110 16.27 -5.06 11.89
N LEU A 111 15.20 -5.83 12.12
CA LEU A 111 14.86 -6.38 13.43
C LEU A 111 15.97 -7.28 13.98
N ARG A 112 16.59 -8.12 13.14
CA ARG A 112 17.76 -8.91 13.55
C ARG A 112 18.92 -8.03 14.01
N ARG A 113 19.24 -6.98 13.26
CA ARG A 113 20.31 -6.04 13.64
C ARG A 113 19.99 -5.31 14.95
N LEU A 114 18.73 -4.92 15.13
CA LEU A 114 18.24 -4.25 16.32
C LEU A 114 18.27 -5.16 17.56
N SER A 115 17.97 -6.45 17.41
CA SER A 115 18.07 -7.43 18.51
C SER A 115 19.49 -7.65 19.03
N GLU A 116 20.50 -7.26 18.25
CA GLU A 116 21.91 -7.31 18.65
C GLU A 116 22.39 -6.01 19.32
N GLU A 117 21.59 -4.94 19.30
CA GLU A 117 21.94 -3.66 19.95
C GLU A 117 21.52 -3.64 21.42
N ASP A 118 22.39 -3.12 22.29
CA ASP A 118 22.12 -3.01 23.74
C ASP A 118 20.97 -2.04 24.08
N LYS A 119 20.70 -1.05 23.20
CA LYS A 119 19.67 -0.02 23.45
C LYS A 119 19.09 0.52 22.14
N ILE A 120 17.77 0.45 22.05
CA ILE A 120 16.93 1.03 20.99
C ILE A 120 16.08 2.14 21.58
N ILE A 121 15.86 3.21 20.82
CA ILE A 121 14.95 4.29 21.21
C ILE A 121 13.80 4.31 20.19
N PRO A 122 12.74 3.52 20.39
CA PRO A 122 11.59 3.56 19.51
C PRO A 122 10.86 4.90 19.66
N GLY A 123 10.52 5.48 18.52
CA GLY A 123 9.56 6.56 18.39
C GLY A 123 8.51 6.18 17.35
N GLY A 124 7.36 6.83 17.40
CA GLY A 124 6.36 6.66 16.36
C GLY A 124 5.38 7.80 16.29
N ASP A 125 4.62 7.81 15.21
CA ASP A 125 3.60 8.81 14.93
C ASP A 125 2.53 8.22 14.00
N LEU A 126 1.27 8.51 14.26
CA LEU A 126 0.16 8.19 13.36
C LEU A 126 0.06 9.21 12.24
N TRP A 127 0.04 8.67 11.02
CA TRP A 127 -0.40 9.39 9.86
C TRP A 127 -1.80 8.92 9.46
N ALA A 128 -2.74 9.86 9.29
CA ALA A 128 -4.11 9.57 8.89
C ALA A 128 -4.56 10.45 7.73
N ASP A 129 -5.35 9.84 6.82
CA ASP A 129 -5.73 10.43 5.53
C ASP A 129 -6.80 11.55 5.64
N SER A 130 -7.25 11.88 6.86
CA SER A 130 -8.28 12.90 7.10
C SER A 130 -8.08 13.54 8.48
N PRO A 131 -8.46 14.79 8.72
CA PRO A 131 -8.40 15.36 10.06
C PRO A 131 -9.59 14.91 10.93
N GLY A 132 -9.33 14.39 12.12
CA GLY A 132 -10.30 14.25 13.21
C GLY A 132 -11.10 12.95 13.19
N HIS A 133 -12.28 12.93 13.83
CA HIS A 133 -13.05 11.69 14.06
C HIS A 133 -13.51 10.93 12.80
N SER A 134 -13.25 11.45 11.61
CA SER A 134 -13.62 10.87 10.31
C SER A 134 -12.53 10.01 9.67
N GLU A 135 -11.39 9.83 10.33
CA GLU A 135 -10.28 9.02 9.85
C GLU A 135 -10.71 7.57 9.67
N ARG A 136 -10.71 7.11 8.42
CA ARG A 136 -11.15 5.76 8.06
C ARG A 136 -10.00 4.76 8.03
N SER A 137 -8.81 5.25 7.73
CA SER A 137 -7.58 4.48 7.64
C SER A 137 -6.40 5.34 8.07
N GLY A 138 -5.42 4.68 8.70
CA GLY A 138 -4.19 5.32 9.11
C GLY A 138 -3.04 4.33 9.11
N SER A 139 -1.85 4.90 9.18
CA SER A 139 -0.59 4.18 9.31
C SER A 139 0.16 4.74 10.49
N HIS A 140 0.54 3.91 11.45
CA HIS A 140 1.47 4.31 12.48
C HIS A 140 2.89 4.01 12.00
N THR A 141 3.80 4.97 12.06
CA THR A 141 5.20 4.73 11.74
C THR A 141 5.94 4.42 13.02
N THR A 142 6.60 3.26 13.11
CA THR A 142 7.49 2.93 14.22
C THR A 142 8.92 3.01 13.72
N MET A 143 9.79 3.75 14.41
CA MET A 143 11.17 3.98 14.02
C MET A 143 12.12 3.89 15.21
N ASP A 144 13.38 3.55 14.95
CA ASP A 144 14.45 3.77 15.93
C ASP A 144 15.04 5.17 15.74
N LEU A 145 14.87 6.02 16.75
CA LEU A 145 15.31 7.42 16.75
C LEU A 145 16.84 7.56 16.79
N LYS A 146 17.57 6.54 17.26
CA LYS A 146 19.03 6.56 17.33
C LYS A 146 19.65 6.49 15.94
N ILE A 147 19.17 5.55 15.11
CA ILE A 147 19.66 5.35 13.75
C ILE A 147 18.80 6.06 12.68
N ASN A 148 17.68 6.66 13.08
CA ASN A 148 16.68 7.30 12.22
C ASN A 148 16.14 6.39 11.10
N ASN A 149 15.94 5.11 11.40
CA ASN A 149 15.37 4.15 10.46
C ASN A 149 13.96 3.74 10.88
N VAL A 150 13.06 3.69 9.89
CA VAL A 150 11.70 3.19 10.07
C VAL A 150 11.74 1.66 10.16
N VAL A 151 11.22 1.13 11.25
CA VAL A 151 11.17 -0.31 11.56
C VAL A 151 9.88 -0.94 11.04
N ASP A 152 8.74 -0.27 11.23
CA ASP A 152 7.44 -0.80 10.82
C ASP A 152 6.46 0.31 10.44
N ILE A 153 5.50 -0.03 9.58
CA ILE A 153 4.42 0.85 9.16
C ILE A 153 3.11 0.03 9.11
N PRO A 154 2.52 -0.34 10.26
CA PRO A 154 1.24 -1.01 10.30
C PRO A 154 0.13 -0.12 9.72
N LEU A 155 -0.69 -0.72 8.87
CA LEU A 155 -1.90 -0.11 8.33
C LEU A 155 -3.11 -0.67 9.07
N PHE A 156 -4.02 0.21 9.49
CA PHE A 156 -5.26 -0.17 10.15
C PHE A 156 -6.42 0.71 9.69
N LYS A 157 -7.63 0.23 9.92
CA LYS A 157 -8.88 0.96 9.66
C LYS A 157 -9.56 1.29 10.97
N SER A 158 -10.19 2.46 11.09
CA SER A 158 -10.90 2.83 12.32
C SER A 158 -12.02 1.85 12.68
N ASP A 159 -12.67 1.23 11.69
CA ASP A 159 -13.66 0.17 11.88
C ASP A 159 -13.08 -1.09 12.58
N GLU A 160 -11.78 -1.36 12.40
CA GLU A 160 -11.08 -2.50 13.03
C GLU A 160 -10.72 -2.21 14.48
N VAL A 161 -10.37 -0.95 14.78
CA VAL A 161 -9.77 -0.54 16.06
C VAL A 161 -10.74 0.23 16.96
N GLY A 162 -12.04 0.16 16.70
CA GLY A 162 -13.06 0.77 17.56
C GLY A 162 -13.24 2.28 17.41
N GLY A 163 -12.48 2.93 16.53
CA GLY A 163 -12.61 4.35 16.21
C GLY A 163 -11.27 5.04 15.96
N SER A 164 -11.32 6.25 15.40
CA SER A 164 -10.14 7.06 15.08
C SER A 164 -9.31 7.44 16.31
N CYS A 165 -9.94 7.70 17.45
CA CYS A 165 -9.22 8.03 18.70
C CYS A 165 -8.29 6.89 19.17
N GLN A 166 -8.61 5.64 18.84
CA GLN A 166 -7.85 4.46 19.29
C GLN A 166 -6.72 4.09 18.33
N MET A 167 -6.69 4.70 17.14
CA MET A 167 -5.72 4.38 16.09
C MET A 167 -4.26 4.66 16.50
N GLU A 168 -4.01 5.77 17.20
CA GLU A 168 -2.67 6.11 17.71
C GLU A 168 -2.18 5.07 18.71
N LYS A 169 -3.00 4.79 19.73
CA LYS A 169 -2.68 3.83 20.79
C LYS A 169 -2.44 2.43 20.22
N GLU A 170 -3.36 1.95 19.37
CA GLU A 170 -3.24 0.63 18.74
C GLU A 170 -1.99 0.54 17.85
N GLY A 171 -1.69 1.60 17.09
CA GLY A 171 -0.49 1.67 16.27
C GLY A 171 0.80 1.54 17.08
N LEU A 172 0.87 2.26 18.20
CA LEU A 172 1.98 2.19 19.14
C LEU A 172 2.08 0.80 19.80
N GLU A 173 0.97 0.24 20.28
CA GLU A 173 0.92 -1.10 20.89
C GLU A 173 1.40 -2.18 19.92
N ARG A 174 0.97 -2.15 18.66
CA ARG A 174 1.45 -3.08 17.61
C ARG A 174 2.95 -2.92 17.34
N GLY A 175 3.42 -1.68 17.24
CA GLY A 175 4.84 -1.40 17.02
C GLY A 175 5.73 -1.90 18.16
N LEU A 176 5.31 -1.69 19.41
CA LEU A 176 6.01 -2.17 20.60
C LEU A 176 5.97 -3.69 20.70
N ALA A 177 4.82 -4.32 20.43
CA ALA A 177 4.68 -5.77 20.43
C ALA A 177 5.61 -6.43 19.40
N LEU A 178 5.73 -5.84 18.20
CA LEU A 178 6.66 -6.32 17.16
C LEU A 178 8.11 -6.30 17.67
N LEU A 179 8.54 -5.21 18.29
CA LEU A 179 9.90 -5.08 18.83
C LEU A 179 10.15 -6.09 19.96
N GLN A 180 9.19 -6.28 20.85
CA GLN A 180 9.27 -7.27 21.93
C GLN A 180 9.34 -8.70 21.39
N GLU A 181 8.51 -9.06 20.41
CA GLU A 181 8.51 -10.39 19.78
C GLU A 181 9.88 -10.74 19.17
N HIS A 182 10.58 -9.73 18.65
CA HIS A 182 11.89 -9.89 18.01
C HIS A 182 13.07 -9.69 18.97
N GLY A 183 12.83 -9.62 20.28
CA GLY A 183 13.89 -9.45 21.28
C GLY A 183 14.64 -8.12 21.15
N CYS A 184 14.03 -7.12 20.52
CA CYS A 184 14.56 -5.77 20.39
C CYS A 184 14.23 -4.93 21.64
N LEU A 185 13.30 -5.41 22.47
CA LEU A 185 12.82 -4.67 23.63
C LEU A 185 12.56 -5.62 24.82
N ASP A 186 13.44 -5.58 25.82
CA ASP A 186 13.34 -6.46 26.98
C ASP A 186 12.37 -5.93 28.05
N ASP A 187 12.23 -4.60 28.18
CA ASP A 187 11.35 -4.02 29.21
C ASP A 187 10.70 -2.71 28.75
N LEU A 188 9.38 -2.75 28.53
CA LEU A 188 8.56 -1.58 28.18
C LEU A 188 8.64 -0.47 29.24
N MET A 189 8.84 -0.86 30.50
CA MET A 189 8.99 0.06 31.63
C MET A 189 10.32 0.82 31.57
N ALA A 190 11.40 0.22 31.05
CA ALA A 190 12.68 0.92 30.91
C ALA A 190 12.54 2.09 29.92
N LEU A 191 11.76 1.95 28.84
CA LEU A 191 11.52 3.03 27.89
C LEU A 191 10.82 4.25 28.50
N ILE A 192 9.81 4.01 29.32
CA ILE A 192 9.02 5.09 29.94
C ILE A 192 9.87 5.83 30.98
N PHE A 193 10.75 5.10 31.69
CA PHE A 193 11.38 5.60 32.90
C PHE A 193 12.87 5.94 32.75
N ASP A 194 13.69 5.22 31.97
CA ASP A 194 15.13 5.52 31.86
C ASP A 194 15.45 6.78 31.04
N GLU A 195 14.60 7.21 30.10
CA GLU A 195 14.85 8.42 29.30
C GLU A 195 14.06 9.66 29.78
N ASN A 196 12.92 9.49 30.44
CA ASN A 196 12.09 10.63 30.86
C ASN A 196 12.20 11.00 32.34
N PHE A 197 12.57 10.07 33.25
CA PHE A 197 12.57 10.35 34.69
C PHE A 197 13.66 9.60 35.47
N VAL A 198 14.60 10.36 36.05
CA VAL A 198 15.78 9.87 36.81
C VAL A 198 15.41 9.03 38.06
N ASP A 199 14.16 9.05 38.52
CA ASP A 199 13.61 8.12 39.52
C ASP A 199 12.11 7.86 39.26
N PRO A 200 11.70 6.63 38.90
CA PRO A 200 10.31 6.32 38.57
C PRO A 200 9.42 6.01 39.78
N ALA A 201 9.99 5.81 40.97
CA ALA A 201 9.24 5.38 42.16
C ALA A 201 8.09 6.33 42.57
N PRO A 202 8.27 7.67 42.56
CA PRO A 202 7.22 8.60 42.97
C PRO A 202 6.02 8.59 42.01
N PHE A 203 6.29 8.52 40.71
CA PHE A 203 5.27 8.50 39.66
C PHE A 203 4.50 7.18 39.63
N LYS A 204 5.17 6.05 39.86
CA LYS A 204 4.50 4.75 39.95
C LYS A 204 3.46 4.73 41.07
N GLU A 205 3.78 5.31 42.22
CA GLU A 205 2.83 5.46 43.32
C GLU A 205 1.71 6.46 43.02
N GLU A 206 1.94 7.49 42.21
CA GLU A 206 0.90 8.43 41.78
C GLU A 206 0.00 7.85 40.69
N ILE A 207 0.54 7.14 39.70
CA ILE A 207 -0.25 6.48 38.64
C ILE A 207 -1.21 5.46 39.24
N LEU A 208 -0.78 4.70 40.26
CA LEU A 208 -1.65 3.78 40.98
C LEU A 208 -2.79 4.49 41.75
N LYS A 209 -2.65 5.79 42.02
CA LYS A 209 -3.69 6.64 42.63
C LYS A 209 -4.58 7.31 41.58
N VAL A 210 -4.18 7.34 40.31
CA VAL A 210 -5.01 7.86 39.22
C VAL A 210 -6.08 6.83 38.90
N THR A 211 -7.32 7.12 39.29
CA THR A 211 -8.48 6.38 38.83
C THR A 211 -8.64 6.65 37.33
N ILE A 212 -8.44 5.63 36.49
CA ILE A 212 -8.74 5.74 35.06
C ILE A 212 -10.26 5.87 34.94
N THR A 213 -10.75 7.09 34.73
CA THR A 213 -12.13 7.32 34.31
C THR A 213 -12.35 6.64 32.97
N GLU A 214 -13.52 6.00 32.80
CA GLU A 214 -13.92 5.43 31.53
C GLU A 214 -13.74 6.46 30.41
N ASP A 215 -13.21 5.98 29.29
CA ASP A 215 -12.91 6.78 28.10
C ASP A 215 -14.10 7.70 27.81
N LEU A 216 -13.89 8.98 27.54
CA LEU A 216 -15.01 9.90 27.23
C LEU A 216 -15.81 9.38 26.02
N CYS A 217 -15.15 8.61 25.13
CA CYS A 217 -15.76 7.92 24.00
C CYS A 217 -16.70 6.76 24.39
N ALA A 218 -16.62 6.25 25.63
CA ALA A 218 -17.51 5.25 26.20
C ALA A 218 -18.70 5.86 26.95
N GLN A 219 -18.68 7.16 27.22
CA GLN A 219 -19.73 7.88 27.96
C GLN A 219 -20.87 8.38 27.05
N ASP A 220 -20.63 8.45 25.74
CA ASP A 220 -21.67 8.73 24.75
C ASP A 220 -22.20 7.42 24.15
N GLU A 221 -23.33 6.93 24.68
CA GLU A 221 -24.13 5.95 23.94
C GLU A 221 -24.52 6.56 22.59
N ARG A 222 -24.10 5.93 21.49
CA ARG A 222 -24.51 6.36 20.15
C ARG A 222 -26.04 6.37 20.10
N PRO A 223 -26.69 7.51 19.77
CA PRO A 223 -28.14 7.55 19.65
C PRO A 223 -28.58 6.55 18.59
N VAL A 224 -29.71 5.90 18.85
CA VAL A 224 -30.26 4.89 17.94
C VAL A 224 -30.53 5.57 16.59
N LYS A 225 -30.27 4.86 15.49
CA LYS A 225 -30.30 5.42 14.13
C LYS A 225 -31.64 6.11 13.82
N GLU A 226 -32.74 5.61 14.37
CA GLU A 226 -34.07 6.23 14.27
C GLU A 226 -34.15 7.61 14.94
N GLU A 227 -33.53 7.84 16.10
CA GLU A 227 -33.54 9.15 16.80
C GLU A 227 -32.73 10.21 16.05
N VAL A 228 -31.60 9.82 15.45
CA VAL A 228 -30.80 10.72 14.61
C VAL A 228 -31.59 11.14 13.37
N ILE A 229 -32.36 10.22 12.77
CA ILE A 229 -33.22 10.53 11.63
C ILE A 229 -34.38 11.45 12.06
N GLU A 230 -35.02 11.19 13.21
CA GLU A 230 -36.10 12.04 13.70
C GLU A 230 -35.64 13.46 14.04
N SER A 231 -34.46 13.62 14.64
CA SER A 231 -33.90 14.96 14.96
C SER A 231 -33.57 15.77 13.70
N PHE A 232 -32.99 15.14 12.67
CA PHE A 232 -32.78 15.79 11.37
C PHE A 232 -34.10 16.17 10.70
N VAL A 233 -35.13 15.32 10.78
CA VAL A 233 -36.45 15.60 10.20
C VAL A 233 -37.18 16.72 10.95
N THR A 234 -36.99 16.85 12.27
CA THR A 234 -37.56 17.97 13.05
C THR A 234 -36.82 19.28 12.76
N GLN A 235 -35.50 19.25 12.62
CA GLN A 235 -34.72 20.45 12.32
C GLN A 235 -35.06 21.04 10.95
N VAL A 236 -35.21 20.20 9.92
CA VAL A 236 -35.66 20.62 8.57
C VAL A 236 -37.07 21.20 8.57
N LYS A 237 -37.96 20.74 9.45
CA LYS A 237 -39.32 21.30 9.60
C LYS A 237 -39.36 22.64 10.33
N THR A 238 -38.30 23.00 11.05
CA THR A 238 -38.24 24.25 11.83
C THR A 238 -37.59 25.38 11.03
N GLU A 239 -36.82 25.05 9.99
CA GLU A 239 -36.18 26.02 9.07
C GLU A 239 -37.00 26.26 7.79
N ALA A 240 -38.05 25.48 7.56
CA ALA A 240 -39.03 25.69 6.51
C ALA A 240 -40.39 26.04 7.13
N PHE A 241 -40.72 27.33 7.09
CA PHE A 241 -41.91 28.06 7.58
C PHE A 241 -41.76 28.84 8.90
#